data_AF-D1J767-F1
#
_entry.id   AF-D1J767-F1
#
_cell.length_a   1.000
_cell.length_b   1.000
_cell.length_c   1.000
_cell.angle_alpha   90.00
_cell.angle_beta   90.00
_cell.angle_gamma   90.00
#
_symmetry.space_group_name_H-M   'P 1'
#
loop_
_entity.id
_entity.type
_entity.pdbx_description
1 polymer ?
#
loop_
_entity_poly.entity_id
_entity_poly.type
_entity_poly.pdbx_seq_one_letter_code
_entity_poly.pdbx_strand_id
1 'polypeptide(L)'
;MNYKRISIVKTFMNNRFIESVEKVYIKKNLKKLFVGDTVKIGVFVEEGNKERVQFYEGIILAKSKSCINFTISVRKVFQGIGIERAFLVNSPKLASIEILKSARVRKSKLYYLRNIIGKAGRLKQRVKKK
;
A
#
# COMPACT_ATOMS: atom_id res chain seq x y z
N MET A 1 -18.52 -18.58 -32.61
CA MET A 1 -17.92 -19.37 -31.50
C MET A 1 -17.88 -18.51 -30.24
N ASN A 2 -18.12 -19.12 -29.08
CA ASN A 2 -18.73 -18.51 -27.88
C ASN A 2 -17.81 -17.60 -27.04
N TYR A 3 -18.03 -16.28 -27.11
CA TYR A 3 -17.51 -15.32 -26.11
C TYR A 3 -18.41 -15.16 -24.86
N LYS A 4 -19.58 -15.83 -24.83
CA LYS A 4 -20.53 -15.78 -23.70
C LYS A 4 -20.15 -16.64 -22.49
N ARG A 5 -19.06 -17.42 -22.54
CA ARG A 5 -18.66 -18.31 -21.43
C ARG A 5 -17.72 -17.69 -20.39
N ILE A 6 -17.08 -16.55 -20.69
CA ILE A 6 -16.11 -15.91 -19.78
C ILE A 6 -16.77 -14.83 -18.90
N SER A 7 -17.97 -14.34 -19.26
CA SER A 7 -18.73 -13.40 -18.44
C SER A 7 -19.45 -14.05 -17.25
N ILE A 8 -19.85 -15.32 -17.37
CA ILE A 8 -20.67 -16.00 -16.35
C ILE A 8 -19.88 -16.31 -15.07
N VAL A 9 -18.58 -16.62 -15.18
CA VAL A 9 -17.76 -16.98 -14.00
C VAL A 9 -17.39 -15.75 -13.15
N LYS A 10 -17.37 -14.54 -13.74
CA LYS A 10 -16.98 -13.31 -13.00
C LYS A 10 -18.14 -12.68 -12.22
N THR A 11 -19.38 -12.97 -12.62
CA THR A 11 -20.59 -12.39 -12.01
C THR A 11 -21.03 -13.15 -10.74
N PHE A 12 -20.52 -14.36 -10.50
CA PHE A 12 -21.06 -15.27 -9.48
C PHE A 12 -20.39 -15.24 -8.09
N MET A 13 -19.43 -14.33 -7.81
CA MET A 13 -18.79 -14.27 -6.49
C MET A 13 -18.67 -12.87 -5.85
N ASN A 14 -19.52 -11.92 -6.23
CA ASN A 14 -19.80 -10.76 -5.36
C ASN A 14 -21.06 -11.05 -4.55
N ASN A 15 -20.86 -11.78 -3.46
CA ASN A 15 -21.92 -12.00 -2.49
C ASN A 15 -22.24 -10.65 -1.85
N ARG A 16 -23.39 -10.04 -2.19
CA ARG A 16 -23.83 -8.73 -1.65
C ARG A 16 -23.71 -8.65 -0.12
N PHE A 17 -23.92 -9.79 0.55
CA PHE A 17 -23.73 -9.96 1.99
C PHE A 17 -22.28 -9.73 2.44
N ILE A 18 -21.30 -10.33 1.75
CA ILE A 18 -19.88 -10.14 2.06
C ILE A 18 -19.49 -8.67 1.90
N GLU A 19 -19.92 -8.01 0.81
CA GLU A 19 -19.64 -6.58 0.62
C GLU A 19 -20.22 -5.71 1.74
N SER A 20 -21.41 -6.06 2.25
CA SER A 20 -22.05 -5.32 3.34
C SER A 20 -21.26 -5.43 4.64
N VAL A 21 -20.71 -6.61 4.93
CA VAL A 21 -19.87 -6.87 6.10
C VAL A 21 -18.51 -6.16 5.94
N GLU A 22 -17.87 -6.28 4.78
CA GLU A 22 -16.57 -5.66 4.51
C GLU A 22 -16.60 -4.14 4.64
N LYS A 23 -17.69 -3.49 4.18
CA LYS A 23 -17.85 -2.03 4.24
C LYS A 23 -17.73 -1.44 5.65
N VAL A 24 -18.09 -2.21 6.68
CA VAL A 24 -17.98 -1.79 8.09
C VAL A 24 -16.51 -1.56 8.48
N TYR A 25 -15.60 -2.35 7.92
CA TYR A 25 -14.17 -2.32 8.26
C TYR A 25 -13.31 -1.48 7.32
N ILE A 26 -13.89 -0.87 6.27
CA ILE A 26 -13.16 0.01 5.36
C ILE A 26 -13.00 1.40 5.98
N LYS A 27 -11.75 1.88 6.08
CA LYS A 27 -11.46 3.22 6.58
C LYS A 27 -11.92 4.29 5.58
N LYS A 28 -12.86 5.15 5.99
CA LYS A 28 -13.50 6.16 5.11
C LYS A 28 -12.61 7.37 4.79
N ASN A 29 -11.71 7.76 5.70
CA ASN A 29 -10.93 9.01 5.61
C ASN A 29 -9.48 8.81 5.14
N LEU A 30 -9.22 7.83 4.26
CA LEU A 30 -7.87 7.59 3.75
C LEU A 30 -7.53 8.53 2.59
N LYS A 31 -6.40 9.24 2.72
CA LYS A 31 -5.79 9.95 1.59
C LYS A 31 -5.45 8.97 0.48
N LYS A 32 -5.59 9.39 -0.78
CA LYS A 32 -5.24 8.56 -1.95
C LYS A 32 -3.73 8.28 -1.95
N LEU A 33 -3.38 7.00 -1.82
CA LEU A 33 -2.01 6.51 -1.89
C LEU A 33 -1.65 6.10 -3.32
N PHE A 34 -0.47 6.52 -3.77
CA PHE A 34 0.07 6.19 -5.08
C PHE A 34 1.38 5.42 -4.98
N VAL A 35 1.66 4.63 -6.02
CA VAL A 35 2.96 3.98 -6.17
C VAL A 35 4.00 5.07 -6.42
N GLY A 36 5.15 4.97 -5.75
CA GLY A 36 6.17 6.01 -5.73
C GLY A 36 5.96 7.09 -4.66
N ASP A 37 4.90 7.03 -3.85
CA ASP A 37 4.81 7.87 -2.65
C ASP A 37 5.77 7.35 -1.57
N THR A 38 6.51 8.25 -0.94
CA THR A 38 7.20 8.04 0.33
C THR A 38 6.20 8.28 1.46
N VAL A 39 5.99 7.26 2.28
CA VAL A 39 5.02 7.28 3.37
C VAL A 39 5.68 6.97 4.70
N LYS A 40 5.18 7.59 5.77
CA LYS A 40 5.45 7.24 7.16
C LYS A 40 4.22 6.53 7.71
N ILE A 41 4.38 5.26 8.08
CA ILE A 41 3.29 4.40 8.55
C ILE A 41 3.50 4.15 10.04
N GLY A 42 2.53 4.52 10.87
CA GLY A 42 2.48 4.13 12.27
C GLY A 42 1.78 2.78 12.43
N VAL A 43 2.43 1.84 13.12
CA VAL A 43 1.91 0.49 13.39
C VAL A 43 1.91 0.26 14.88
N PHE A 44 0.78 -0.22 15.41
CA PHE A 44 0.71 -0.69 16.79
C PHE A 44 1.51 -1.97 16.94
N VAL A 45 2.43 -1.97 17.90
CA VAL A 45 3.26 -3.11 18.27
C VAL A 45 3.06 -3.36 19.76
N GLU A 46 2.73 -4.61 20.08
CA GLU A 46 2.62 -5.12 21.44
C GLU A 46 3.93 -5.84 21.79
N GLU A 47 4.60 -5.43 22.86
CA GLU A 47 5.79 -6.07 23.40
C GLU A 47 5.51 -6.43 24.87
N GLY A 48 5.04 -7.66 25.09
CA GLY A 48 4.56 -8.10 26.41
C GLY A 48 3.30 -7.33 26.82
N ASN A 49 3.38 -6.58 27.92
CA ASN A 49 2.25 -5.80 28.46
C ASN A 49 2.25 -4.32 28.03
N LYS A 50 3.12 -3.90 27.10
CA LYS A 50 3.20 -2.51 26.64
C LYS A 50 2.84 -2.39 25.17
N GLU A 51 2.02 -1.40 24.87
CA GLU A 51 1.67 -1.02 23.50
C GLU A 51 2.44 0.24 23.10
N ARG A 52 3.01 0.23 21.89
CA ARG A 52 3.65 1.41 21.29
C ARG A 52 3.37 1.51 19.81
N VAL A 53 3.44 2.73 19.28
CA VAL A 53 3.38 2.97 17.84
C VAL A 53 4.80 2.97 17.27
N GLN A 54 5.11 1.99 16.44
CA GLN A 54 6.36 1.94 15.69
C GLN A 54 6.16 2.56 14.29
N PHE A 55 7.05 3.47 13.91
CA PHE A 55 7.01 4.08 12.58
C PHE A 55 7.86 3.31 11.55
N TYR A 56 7.27 3.09 10.38
CA TYR A 56 7.94 2.56 9.20
C TYR A 56 7.85 3.58 8.07
N GLU A 57 9.01 4.13 7.68
CA GLU A 57 9.10 5.08 6.58
C GLU A 57 9.74 4.44 5.35
N GLY A 58 9.12 4.59 4.18
CA GLY A 58 9.64 4.07 2.93
C GLY A 58 8.79 4.40 1.71
N ILE A 59 9.20 3.89 0.54
CA ILE A 59 8.54 4.12 -0.74
C ILE A 59 7.53 3.00 -1.02
N ILE A 60 6.31 3.35 -1.41
CA ILE A 60 5.32 2.40 -1.92
C ILE A 60 5.81 1.86 -3.27
N LEU A 61 6.23 0.59 -3.31
CA LEU A 61 6.61 -0.11 -4.53
C LEU A 61 5.40 -0.55 -5.35
N ALA A 62 4.38 -1.02 -4.66
CA ALA A 62 3.22 -1.62 -5.29
C ALA A 62 1.99 -1.47 -4.39
N LYS A 63 0.83 -1.47 -5.04
CA LYS A 63 -0.47 -1.61 -4.39
C LYS A 63 -1.13 -2.87 -4.95
N SER A 64 -1.87 -3.58 -4.11
CA SER A 64 -2.55 -4.80 -4.52
C SER A 64 -3.95 -4.86 -3.93
N LYS A 65 -4.81 -5.61 -4.63
CA LYS A 65 -6.21 -5.84 -4.28
C LYS A 65 -7.02 -4.53 -4.18
N SER A 66 -8.26 -4.63 -3.73
CA SER A 66 -9.17 -3.50 -3.52
C SER A 66 -10.05 -3.77 -2.29
N CYS A 67 -10.87 -2.79 -1.89
CA CYS A 67 -11.80 -2.89 -0.75
C CYS A 67 -11.07 -3.26 0.55
N ILE A 68 -11.60 -4.21 1.34
CA ILE A 68 -11.05 -4.58 2.64
C ILE A 68 -9.60 -5.08 2.54
N ASN A 69 -9.29 -5.77 1.44
CA ASN A 69 -8.01 -6.42 1.21
C ASN A 69 -6.93 -5.48 0.66
N PHE A 70 -7.21 -4.18 0.57
CA PHE A 70 -6.28 -3.20 0.02
C PHE A 70 -4.93 -3.20 0.77
N THR A 71 -3.87 -3.53 0.04
CA THR A 71 -2.52 -3.72 0.57
C THR A 71 -1.53 -2.82 -0.15
N ILE A 72 -0.56 -2.29 0.59
CA ILE A 72 0.59 -1.57 0.03
C ILE A 72 1.90 -2.26 0.40
N SER A 73 2.82 -2.38 -0.55
CA SER A 73 4.18 -2.89 -0.29
C SER A 73 5.12 -1.71 -0.23
N VAL A 74 5.76 -1.52 0.93
CA VAL A 74 6.64 -0.37 1.19
C VAL A 74 8.06 -0.87 1.38
N ARG A 75 9.01 -0.22 0.69
CA ARG A 75 10.44 -0.52 0.74
C ARG A 75 11.20 0.60 1.42
N LYS A 76 12.12 0.24 2.30
CA LYS A 76 13.14 1.14 2.85
C LYS A 76 14.50 0.44 2.85
N VAL A 77 15.58 1.22 2.86
CA VAL A 77 16.91 0.71 3.19
C VAL A 77 17.18 1.10 4.63
N PHE A 78 17.51 0.11 5.47
CA PHE A 78 17.81 0.32 6.87
C PHE A 78 19.14 -0.36 7.17
N GLN A 79 20.11 0.41 7.68
CA GLN A 79 21.46 -0.09 7.97
C GLN A 79 22.09 -0.84 6.79
N GLY A 80 21.94 -0.31 5.57
CA GLY A 80 22.47 -0.93 4.35
C GLY A 80 21.64 -2.09 3.79
N ILE A 81 20.66 -2.61 4.53
CA ILE A 81 19.83 -3.74 4.13
C ILE A 81 18.49 -3.25 3.56
N GLY A 82 18.10 -3.77 2.39
CA GLY A 82 16.81 -3.49 1.79
C GLY A 82 15.70 -4.27 2.48
N ILE A 83 14.81 -3.56 3.18
CA ILE A 83 13.66 -4.15 3.88
C ILE A 83 12.39 -3.80 3.13
N GLU A 84 11.52 -4.79 2.94
CA GLU A 84 10.17 -4.59 2.40
C GLU A 84 9.14 -5.10 3.40
N ARG A 85 8.06 -4.35 3.58
CA ARG A 85 6.90 -4.78 4.37
C ARG A 85 5.61 -4.52 3.61
N ALA A 86 4.70 -5.49 3.67
CA ALA A 86 3.34 -5.34 3.16
C ALA A 86 2.43 -4.89 4.31
N PHE A 87 1.64 -3.84 4.08
CA PHE A 87 0.70 -3.29 5.04
C PHE A 87 -0.72 -3.40 4.52
N LEU A 88 -1.60 -3.95 5.36
CA LEU A 88 -3.04 -3.93 5.16
C LEU A 88 -3.56 -2.55 5.57
N VAL A 89 -4.06 -1.79 4.61
CA VAL A 89 -4.39 -0.37 4.84
C VAL A 89 -5.57 -0.21 5.79
N ASN A 90 -6.53 -1.13 5.74
CA ASN A 90 -7.71 -1.14 6.61
C ASN A 90 -7.48 -1.86 7.95
N SER A 91 -6.27 -2.37 8.22
CA SER A 91 -6.00 -3.08 9.48
C SER A 91 -6.15 -2.16 10.70
N PRO A 92 -6.72 -2.66 11.82
CA PRO A 92 -6.75 -1.93 13.08
C PRO A 92 -5.34 -1.70 13.66
N LYS A 93 -4.39 -2.60 13.36
CA LYS A 93 -2.98 -2.45 13.78
C LYS A 93 -2.28 -1.28 13.07
N LEU A 94 -2.85 -0.76 11.99
CA LEU A 94 -2.31 0.40 11.29
C LEU A 94 -2.89 1.68 11.91
N ALA A 95 -2.07 2.38 12.69
CA ALA A 95 -2.45 3.57 13.43
C ALA A 95 -2.58 4.80 12.50
N SER A 96 -1.58 5.03 11.64
CA SER A 96 -1.56 6.20 10.75
C SER A 96 -0.80 5.94 9.45
N ILE A 97 -1.16 6.69 8.40
CA ILE A 97 -0.39 6.77 7.15
C ILE A 97 -0.26 8.24 6.76
N GLU A 98 0.97 8.74 6.74
CA GLU A 98 1.30 10.08 6.30
C GLU A 98 2.08 10.01 4.98
N ILE A 99 1.67 10.80 4.00
CA ILE A 99 2.40 10.95 2.74
C ILE A 99 3.41 12.08 2.93
N LEU A 100 4.71 11.73 2.96
CA LEU A 100 5.79 12.69 3.13
C LEU A 100 6.15 13.34 1.79
N LYS A 101 6.22 12.52 0.73
CA LYS A 101 6.63 12.96 -0.60
C LYS A 101 5.98 12.08 -1.67
N SER A 102 5.58 12.68 -2.78
CA SER A 102 5.09 11.95 -3.94
C SER A 102 6.08 12.03 -5.09
N ALA A 103 6.40 10.89 -5.71
CA ALA A 103 7.23 10.85 -6.90
C ALA A 103 6.40 10.70 -8.19
N ARG A 104 6.92 11.23 -9.30
CA ARG A 104 6.37 10.97 -10.63
C ARG A 104 6.95 9.65 -11.15
N VAL A 105 6.11 8.63 -11.20
CA VAL A 105 6.46 7.31 -11.75
C VAL A 105 5.56 6.95 -12.92
N ARG A 106 6.06 6.09 -13.82
CA ARG A 106 5.31 5.60 -14.99
C ARG A 106 4.85 4.15 -14.85
N LYS A 107 5.49 3.36 -13.98
CA LYS A 107 5.15 1.96 -13.74
C LYS A 107 4.17 1.83 -12.58
N SER A 108 3.23 0.88 -12.70
CA SER A 108 2.29 0.52 -11.63
C SER A 108 2.94 -0.28 -10.50
N LYS A 109 4.13 -0.85 -10.73
CA LYS A 109 4.95 -1.54 -9.72
C LYS A 109 6.42 -1.17 -9.93
N LEU A 110 7.12 -0.83 -8.85
CA LEU A 110 8.51 -0.34 -8.87
C LEU A 110 9.51 -1.40 -8.41
N TYR A 111 9.27 -2.68 -8.70
CA TYR A 111 10.17 -3.78 -8.28
C TYR A 111 11.60 -3.64 -8.78
N TYR A 112 11.81 -2.89 -9.87
CA TYR A 112 13.14 -2.55 -10.36
C TYR A 112 14.01 -1.81 -9.31
N LEU A 113 13.39 -1.10 -8.35
CA LEU A 113 14.11 -0.42 -7.25
C LEU A 113 14.77 -1.40 -6.26
N ARG A 114 14.55 -2.72 -6.39
CA ARG A 114 15.24 -3.74 -5.60
C ARG A 114 16.71 -3.87 -5.97
N ASN A 115 17.00 -3.73 -7.26
CA ASN A 115 18.32 -3.97 -7.82
C ASN A 115 19.12 -2.67 -8.01
N ILE A 116 18.50 -1.51 -7.73
CA ILE A 116 19.13 -0.21 -7.91
C ILE A 116 19.55 0.34 -6.56
N ILE A 117 20.80 0.79 -6.47
CA ILE A 117 21.42 1.29 -5.24
C ILE A 117 21.80 2.77 -5.41
N GLY A 118 21.78 3.52 -4.32
CA GLY A 118 22.31 4.88 -4.25
C GLY A 118 21.52 5.89 -5.08
N LYS A 119 22.23 6.78 -5.79
CA LYS A 119 21.64 7.92 -6.52
C LYS A 119 20.71 7.47 -7.64
N ALA A 120 20.98 6.34 -8.29
CA ALA A 120 20.18 5.80 -9.39
C ALA A 120 18.76 5.38 -8.94
N GLY A 121 18.58 5.04 -7.65
CA GLY A 121 17.28 4.66 -7.10
C GLY A 121 16.38 5.87 -6.75
N ARG A 122 16.90 7.10 -6.86
CA ARG A 122 16.14 8.30 -6.50
C ARG A 122 15.06 8.60 -7.55
N LEU A 123 13.82 8.64 -7.09
CA LEU A 123 12.68 8.98 -7.94
C LEU A 123 12.51 10.50 -8.05
N LYS A 124 12.13 10.98 -9.25
CA LYS A 124 11.84 12.39 -9.49
C LYS A 124 10.57 12.80 -8.73
N GLN A 125 10.66 13.86 -7.94
CA GLN A 125 9.53 14.37 -7.18
C GLN A 125 8.44 14.91 -8.10
N ARG A 126 7.18 14.65 -7.74
CA ARG A 126 6.03 15.31 -8.37
C ARG A 126 5.97 16.74 -7.82
N VAL A 127 6.23 17.71 -8.69
CA VAL A 127 6.02 19.13 -8.37
C VAL A 127 4.51 19.36 -8.41
N LYS A 128 3.91 19.74 -7.27
CA LYS A 128 2.57 20.33 -7.30
C LYS A 128 2.72 21.72 -7.91
N LYS A 129 2.09 21.99 -9.05
CA LYS A 129 1.85 23.37 -9.44
C LYS A 129 0.96 23.97 -8.35
N LYS A 130 1.41 25.08 -7.75
CA LYS A 130 0.54 25.94 -6.93
C LYS A 130 -0.58 26.47 -7.80
#